data_AF-A0A5K8A122-F1
#
_entry.id   AF-A0A5K8A122-F1
#
_cell.length_a   1.000
_cell.length_b   1.000
_cell.length_c   1.000
_cell.angle_alpha   90.00
_cell.angle_beta   90.00
_cell.angle_gamma   90.00
#
_symmetry.space_group_name_H-M   'P 1'
#
loop_
_entity.id
_entity.type
_entity.pdbx_description
1 polymer ?
#
loop_
_entity_poly.entity_id
_entity_poly.type
_entity_poly.pdbx_seq_one_letter_code
_entity_poly.pdbx_strand_id
1 'polypeptide(L)'
;MNGCAVSQPTKIVRQTPTCHEAVSSGLIGLTDEEVNDLLDHARSDGNISACWVPLFTACLEQDRPISRDHLIFAVKTFNKKIERERFHRAICRYFIGISDDAAVYRSEDRQLLKAYCSYLIQSAENSQDIKLRDIKLICRNLDRDLYSRFFE
;
A
#
# COMPACT_ATOMS: atom_id res chain seq x y z
N MET A 1 -24.68 -51.30 25.50
CA MET A 1 -25.07 -49.96 24.98
C MET A 1 -24.22 -48.93 25.70
N ASN A 2 -23.05 -48.57 25.16
CA ASN A 2 -22.24 -47.46 25.69
C ASN A 2 -22.03 -46.47 24.55
N GLY A 3 -22.72 -45.32 24.64
CA GLY A 3 -22.54 -44.20 23.73
C GLY A 3 -21.39 -43.32 24.22
N CYS A 4 -20.32 -43.23 23.44
CA CYS A 4 -19.33 -42.18 23.61
C CYS A 4 -19.87 -40.90 22.95
N ALA A 5 -20.24 -39.91 23.77
CA ALA A 5 -20.45 -38.55 23.29
C ALA A 5 -19.07 -37.92 23.06
N VAL A 6 -18.67 -37.84 21.78
CA VAL A 6 -17.50 -37.06 21.37
C VAL A 6 -17.90 -35.60 21.41
N SER A 7 -17.44 -34.87 22.43
CA SER A 7 -17.54 -33.41 22.46
C SER A 7 -16.73 -32.84 21.31
N GLN A 8 -17.39 -32.38 20.26
CA GLN A 8 -16.73 -31.60 19.22
C GLN A 8 -16.27 -30.26 19.81
N PRO A 9 -15.02 -29.82 19.54
CA PRO A 9 -14.58 -28.51 19.98
C PRO A 9 -15.42 -27.43 19.27
N THR A 10 -16.08 -26.60 20.05
CA THR A 10 -16.80 -25.42 19.58
C THR A 10 -15.83 -24.57 18.78
N LYS A 11 -16.01 -24.51 17.46
CA LYS A 11 -15.23 -23.64 16.58
C LYS A 11 -15.55 -22.21 17.01
N ILE A 12 -14.64 -21.58 17.76
CA ILE A 12 -14.74 -20.15 18.05
C ILE A 12 -14.59 -19.46 16.69
N VAL A 13 -15.71 -19.08 16.08
CA VAL A 13 -15.71 -18.22 14.91
C VAL A 13 -15.25 -16.87 15.42
N ARG A 14 -13.96 -16.57 15.23
CA ARG A 14 -13.46 -15.20 15.43
C ARG A 14 -14.27 -14.34 14.48
N GLN A 15 -15.10 -13.46 15.02
CA GLN A 15 -15.83 -12.51 14.19
C GLN A 15 -14.80 -11.65 13.46
N THR A 16 -15.00 -11.46 12.16
CA THR A 16 -14.17 -10.54 11.37
C THR A 16 -14.20 -9.18 12.07
N PRO A 17 -13.04 -8.57 12.36
CA PRO A 17 -12.99 -7.29 13.05
C PRO A 17 -13.80 -6.25 12.27
N THR A 18 -14.45 -5.36 12.98
CA THR A 18 -15.05 -4.18 12.35
C THR A 18 -13.97 -3.14 12.05
N CYS A 19 -14.26 -2.22 11.12
CA CYS A 19 -13.36 -1.10 10.87
C CYS A 19 -13.06 -0.28 12.14
N HIS A 20 -14.08 -0.02 12.95
CA HIS A 20 -13.91 0.76 14.18
C HIS A 20 -12.92 0.07 15.14
N GLU A 21 -13.02 -1.25 15.29
CA GLU A 21 -12.09 -2.04 16.12
C GLU A 21 -10.68 -2.02 15.55
N ALA A 22 -10.52 -2.23 14.24
CA ALA A 22 -9.21 -2.25 13.59
C ALA A 22 -8.50 -0.88 13.61
N VAL A 23 -9.26 0.23 13.45
CA VAL A 23 -8.72 1.59 13.55
C VAL A 23 -8.34 1.95 14.98
N SER A 24 -9.15 1.54 15.97
CA SER A 24 -8.94 1.92 17.38
C SER A 24 -7.88 1.07 18.09
N SER A 25 -7.87 -0.23 17.83
CA SER A 25 -6.97 -1.19 18.51
C SER A 25 -5.70 -1.48 17.69
N GLY A 26 -5.63 -0.94 16.47
CA GLY A 26 -4.55 -1.23 15.53
C GLY A 26 -4.66 -2.60 14.89
N LEU A 27 -3.72 -2.90 13.99
CA LEU A 27 -3.74 -4.12 13.16
C LEU A 27 -3.08 -5.34 13.82
N ILE A 28 -2.69 -5.23 15.09
CA ILE A 28 -1.95 -6.28 15.81
C ILE A 28 -2.87 -7.50 15.99
N GLY A 29 -2.40 -8.67 15.54
CA GLY A 29 -3.14 -9.92 15.67
C GLY A 29 -4.17 -10.19 14.56
N LEU A 30 -4.23 -9.32 13.55
CA LEU A 30 -4.94 -9.54 12.29
C LEU A 30 -4.00 -10.15 11.25
N THR A 31 -4.48 -11.13 10.51
CA THR A 31 -3.81 -11.69 9.32
C THR A 31 -3.83 -10.70 8.15
N ASP A 32 -2.97 -10.90 7.15
CA ASP A 32 -2.94 -10.02 5.97
C ASP A 32 -4.21 -10.13 5.14
N GLU A 33 -4.85 -11.31 5.14
CA GLU A 33 -6.15 -11.53 4.48
C GLU A 33 -7.25 -10.72 5.17
N GLU A 34 -7.36 -10.79 6.51
CA GLU A 34 -8.34 -10.01 7.28
C GLU A 34 -8.15 -8.49 7.08
N VAL A 35 -6.90 -8.03 6.94
CA VAL A 35 -6.62 -6.61 6.69
C VAL A 35 -7.00 -6.20 5.27
N ASN A 36 -6.74 -7.02 4.25
CA ASN A 36 -7.17 -6.72 2.89
C ASN A 36 -8.71 -6.73 2.79
N ASP A 37 -9.38 -7.69 3.42
CA ASP A 37 -10.85 -7.72 3.48
C ASP A 37 -11.41 -6.45 4.12
N LEU A 38 -10.81 -5.98 5.21
CA LEU A 38 -11.21 -4.72 5.85
C LEU A 38 -11.04 -3.51 4.93
N LEU A 39 -9.95 -3.45 4.17
CA LEU A 39 -9.72 -2.39 3.19
C LEU A 39 -10.71 -2.47 2.03
N ASP A 40 -11.04 -3.65 1.54
CA ASP A 40 -12.03 -3.84 0.47
C ASP A 40 -13.43 -3.44 0.93
N HIS A 41 -13.86 -3.86 2.12
CA HIS A 41 -15.14 -3.45 2.69
C HIS A 41 -15.20 -1.92 2.90
N ALA A 42 -14.18 -1.33 3.52
CA ALA A 42 -14.12 0.12 3.74
C ALA A 42 -14.21 0.92 2.44
N ARG A 43 -13.59 0.41 1.37
CA ARG A 43 -13.65 1.02 0.05
C ARG A 43 -15.02 0.86 -0.60
N SER A 44 -15.61 -0.34 -0.54
CA SER A 44 -16.93 -0.65 -1.09
C SER A 44 -18.03 0.18 -0.44
N ASP A 45 -17.95 0.37 0.87
CA ASP A 45 -18.93 1.13 1.66
C ASP A 45 -18.73 2.66 1.53
N GLY A 46 -17.72 3.10 0.76
CA GLY A 46 -17.40 4.52 0.59
C GLY A 46 -16.82 5.18 1.86
N ASN A 47 -16.45 4.39 2.87
CA ASN A 47 -15.89 4.87 4.13
C ASN A 47 -14.39 5.19 4.00
N ILE A 48 -14.05 6.06 3.04
CA ILE A 48 -12.65 6.29 2.66
C ILE A 48 -11.89 7.00 3.77
N SER A 49 -12.40 8.15 4.24
CA SER A 49 -11.65 9.00 5.17
C SER A 49 -11.63 8.46 6.60
N ALA A 50 -12.72 7.88 7.09
CA ALA A 50 -12.82 7.44 8.48
C ALA A 50 -12.37 5.99 8.69
N CYS A 51 -12.22 5.20 7.61
CA CYS A 51 -11.82 3.81 7.70
C CYS A 51 -10.64 3.46 6.80
N TRP A 52 -10.81 3.58 5.48
CA TRP A 52 -9.84 3.08 4.52
C TRP A 52 -8.47 3.77 4.68
N VAL A 53 -8.45 5.10 4.76
CA VAL A 53 -7.21 5.89 4.90
C VAL A 53 -6.45 5.56 6.18
N PRO A 54 -7.08 5.53 7.38
CA PRO A 54 -6.42 5.07 8.61
C PRO A 54 -5.83 3.66 8.51
N LEU A 55 -6.60 2.68 8.03
CA LEU A 55 -6.15 1.29 7.91
C LEU A 55 -4.99 1.15 6.93
N PHE A 56 -5.10 1.78 5.76
CA PHE A 56 -4.05 1.76 4.74
C PHE A 56 -2.77 2.42 5.25
N THR A 57 -2.90 3.53 5.99
CA THR A 57 -1.76 4.22 6.61
C THR A 57 -1.06 3.31 7.62
N ALA A 58 -1.82 2.61 8.47
CA ALA A 58 -1.25 1.64 9.41
C ALA A 58 -0.50 0.51 8.68
N CYS A 59 -1.01 0.05 7.52
CA CYS A 59 -0.31 -0.93 6.69
C CYS A 59 1.02 -0.40 6.16
N LEU A 60 1.06 0.86 5.69
CA LEU A 60 2.29 1.52 5.23
C LEU A 60 3.32 1.72 6.35
N GLU A 61 2.87 1.97 7.57
CA GLU A 61 3.75 2.20 8.73
C GLU A 61 4.32 0.89 9.28
N GLN A 62 3.54 -0.18 9.25
CA GLN A 62 3.92 -1.52 9.73
C GLN A 62 4.55 -2.39 8.66
N ASP A 63 4.81 -1.84 7.46
CA ASP A 63 5.36 -2.53 6.30
C ASP A 63 4.58 -3.78 5.85
N ARG A 64 3.28 -3.85 6.18
CA ARG A 64 2.44 -5.01 5.88
C ARG A 64 2.19 -5.17 4.38
N PRO A 65 2.06 -6.40 3.85
CA PRO A 65 1.62 -6.64 2.48
C PRO A 65 0.32 -5.90 2.15
N ILE A 66 0.28 -5.23 1.00
CA ILE A 66 -0.88 -4.48 0.52
C ILE A 66 -1.14 -4.90 -0.93
N SER A 67 -2.39 -5.22 -1.26
CA SER A 67 -2.75 -5.56 -2.63
C SER A 67 -2.46 -4.41 -3.60
N ARG A 68 -2.09 -4.76 -4.84
CA ARG A 68 -1.82 -3.77 -5.90
C ARG A 68 -3.00 -2.82 -6.12
N ASP A 69 -4.22 -3.32 -5.99
CA ASP A 69 -5.44 -2.52 -6.20
C ASP A 69 -5.60 -1.43 -5.14
N HIS A 70 -5.26 -1.71 -3.88
CA HIS A 70 -5.22 -0.69 -2.84
C HIS A 70 -4.11 0.32 -3.05
N LEU A 71 -2.94 -0.10 -3.53
CA LEU A 71 -1.85 0.82 -3.88
C LEU A 71 -2.25 1.77 -5.03
N ILE A 72 -2.87 1.23 -6.09
CA ILE A 72 -3.41 2.06 -7.20
C ILE A 72 -4.46 3.03 -6.68
N PHE A 73 -5.36 2.57 -5.81
CA PHE A 73 -6.38 3.43 -5.21
C PHE A 73 -5.74 4.53 -4.36
N ALA A 74 -4.74 4.22 -3.54
CA ALA A 74 -3.99 5.18 -2.74
C ALA A 74 -3.37 6.30 -3.58
N VAL A 75 -2.74 5.93 -4.70
CA VAL A 75 -2.12 6.88 -5.64
C VAL A 75 -3.17 7.83 -6.26
N LYS A 76 -4.41 7.39 -6.42
CA LYS A 76 -5.51 8.24 -6.91
C LYS A 76 -6.16 9.07 -5.80
N THR A 77 -6.23 8.52 -4.60
CA THR A 77 -6.93 9.12 -3.44
C THR A 77 -6.08 10.17 -2.75
N PHE A 78 -4.79 9.89 -2.52
CA PHE A 78 -3.94 10.81 -1.78
C PHE A 78 -3.57 12.04 -2.60
N ASN A 79 -3.79 13.20 -2.00
CA ASN A 79 -3.40 14.44 -2.64
C ASN A 79 -1.88 14.63 -2.52
N LYS A 80 -1.18 14.58 -3.65
CA LYS A 80 0.28 14.77 -3.73
C LYS A 80 0.83 16.09 -3.14
N LYS A 81 0.00 17.08 -2.81
CA LYS A 81 0.41 18.34 -2.16
C LYS A 81 0.17 18.36 -0.65
N ILE A 82 -0.91 17.73 -0.19
CA ILE A 82 -1.37 17.75 1.21
C ILE A 82 -0.81 16.54 1.96
N GLU A 83 -0.87 15.36 1.35
CA GLU A 83 -0.51 14.07 1.97
C GLU A 83 0.80 13.55 1.39
N ARG A 84 1.80 14.43 1.27
CA ARG A 84 3.04 14.19 0.50
C ARG A 84 3.76 12.90 0.91
N GLU A 85 3.85 12.62 2.20
CA GLU A 85 4.57 11.45 2.72
C GLU A 85 3.84 10.14 2.46
N ARG A 86 2.53 10.11 2.72
CA ARG A 86 1.69 8.92 2.44
C ARG A 86 1.63 8.63 0.95
N PHE A 87 1.47 9.67 0.13
CA PHE A 87 1.52 9.55 -1.32
C PHE A 87 2.87 8.97 -1.78
N HIS A 88 3.99 9.48 -1.25
CA HIS A 88 5.32 8.97 -1.58
C HIS A 88 5.49 7.49 -1.23
N ARG A 89 5.14 7.10 0.01
CA ARG A 89 5.24 5.69 0.43
C ARG A 89 4.38 4.76 -0.41
N ALA A 90 3.14 5.17 -0.73
CA ALA A 90 2.25 4.39 -1.58
C ALA A 90 2.83 4.20 -3.01
N ILE A 91 3.38 5.27 -3.60
CA ILE A 91 4.05 5.19 -4.90
C ILE A 91 5.27 4.26 -4.86
N CYS A 92 6.11 4.36 -3.83
CA CYS A 92 7.28 3.48 -3.70
C CYS A 92 6.86 2.02 -3.57
N ARG A 93 5.90 1.69 -2.69
CA ARG A 93 5.36 0.34 -2.52
C ARG A 93 4.74 -0.20 -3.83
N TYR A 94 4.02 0.65 -4.58
CA TYR A 94 3.46 0.29 -5.88
C TYR A 94 4.52 -0.17 -6.86
N PHE A 95 5.61 0.59 -7.00
CA PHE A 95 6.67 0.27 -7.97
C PHE A 95 7.59 -0.86 -7.50
N ILE A 96 7.86 -0.95 -6.19
CA ILE A 96 8.60 -2.09 -5.62
C ILE A 96 7.83 -3.38 -5.91
N GLY A 97 6.51 -3.42 -5.68
CA GLY A 97 5.70 -4.59 -6.00
C GLY A 97 5.75 -4.99 -7.47
N ILE A 98 5.84 -4.03 -8.40
CA ILE A 98 6.04 -4.34 -9.83
C ILE A 98 7.39 -5.03 -10.06
N SER A 99 8.45 -4.56 -9.40
CA SER A 99 9.79 -5.13 -9.51
C SER A 99 9.87 -6.54 -8.91
N ASP A 100 9.27 -6.74 -7.74
CA ASP A 100 9.41 -7.96 -6.94
C ASP A 100 8.52 -9.10 -7.47
N ASP A 101 7.29 -8.80 -7.88
CA ASP A 101 6.35 -9.81 -8.40
C ASP A 101 6.63 -10.19 -9.87
N ALA A 102 7.72 -9.68 -10.46
CA ALA A 102 7.97 -9.72 -11.91
C ALA A 102 6.73 -9.29 -12.72
N ALA A 103 5.91 -8.40 -12.15
CA ALA A 103 4.71 -7.94 -12.79
C ALA A 103 5.08 -7.14 -14.04
N VAL A 104 4.25 -7.22 -15.06
CA VAL A 104 4.49 -6.48 -16.30
C VAL A 104 4.52 -4.98 -15.98
N TYR A 105 5.67 -4.34 -16.20
CA TYR A 105 5.83 -2.89 -16.16
C TYR A 105 5.26 -2.29 -17.45
N ARG A 106 4.10 -1.63 -17.32
CA ARG A 106 3.32 -1.15 -18.47
C ARG A 106 3.65 0.29 -18.83
N SER A 107 3.13 0.74 -19.97
CA SER A 107 3.22 2.14 -20.41
C SER A 107 2.66 3.14 -19.40
N GLU A 108 1.57 2.81 -18.74
CA GLU A 108 0.90 3.64 -17.74
C GLU A 108 1.77 3.76 -16.48
N ASP A 109 2.41 2.66 -16.08
CA ASP A 109 3.34 2.60 -14.95
C ASP A 109 4.56 3.49 -15.25
N ARG A 110 5.06 3.44 -16.50
CA ARG A 110 6.12 4.33 -16.98
C ARG A 110 5.73 5.80 -16.98
N GLN A 111 4.52 6.13 -17.42
CA GLN A 111 4.03 7.51 -17.39
C GLN A 111 3.90 8.04 -15.96
N LEU A 112 3.39 7.21 -15.04
CA LEU A 112 3.30 7.54 -13.62
C LEU A 112 4.69 7.77 -13.02
N LEU A 113 5.63 6.86 -13.26
CA LEU A 113 7.00 6.96 -12.75
C LEU A 113 7.69 8.22 -13.29
N LYS A 114 7.57 8.48 -14.60
CA LYS A 114 8.09 9.70 -15.25
C LYS A 114 7.54 10.97 -14.61
N ALA A 115 6.23 11.04 -14.42
CA ALA A 115 5.58 12.20 -13.83
C ALA A 115 6.04 12.41 -12.38
N TYR A 116 6.21 11.32 -11.63
CA TYR A 116 6.63 11.39 -10.24
C TYR A 116 8.11 11.75 -10.07
N CYS A 117 9.00 11.19 -10.90
CA CYS A 117 10.41 11.61 -10.98
C CYS A 117 10.51 13.11 -11.26
N SER A 118 9.78 13.61 -12.27
CA SER A 118 9.76 15.04 -12.63
C SER A 118 9.32 15.92 -11.45
N TYR A 119 8.26 15.50 -10.75
CA TYR A 119 7.77 16.21 -9.56
C TYR A 119 8.84 16.26 -8.46
N LEU A 120 9.44 15.12 -8.10
CA LEU A 120 10.44 15.06 -7.04
C LEU A 120 11.66 15.92 -7.36
N ILE A 121 12.16 15.87 -8.60
CA ILE A 121 13.29 16.71 -9.05
C ILE A 121 12.97 18.19 -8.89
N GLN A 122 11.76 18.63 -9.24
CA GLN A 122 11.35 20.03 -9.12
C GLN A 122 11.12 20.46 -7.67
N SER A 123 10.74 19.52 -6.79
CA SER A 123 10.39 19.83 -5.40
C SER A 123 11.50 19.58 -4.38
N ALA A 124 12.57 18.88 -4.77
CA ALA A 124 13.67 18.54 -3.87
C ALA A 124 14.46 19.80 -3.52
N GLU A 125 14.71 20.01 -2.23
CA GLU A 125 15.52 21.14 -1.76
C GLU A 125 16.99 21.00 -2.13
N ASN A 126 17.47 19.76 -2.24
CA ASN A 126 18.83 19.44 -2.62
C ASN A 126 18.92 18.02 -3.22
N SER A 127 20.11 17.68 -3.75
CA SER A 127 20.37 16.39 -4.39
C SER A 127 20.37 15.19 -3.46
N GLN A 128 20.37 15.41 -2.14
CA GLN A 128 20.37 14.39 -1.07
C GLN A 128 18.97 14.16 -0.49
N ASP A 129 17.91 14.72 -1.09
CA ASP A 129 16.54 14.47 -0.66
C ASP A 129 16.23 12.95 -0.65
N ILE A 130 15.73 12.47 0.49
CA ILE A 130 15.50 11.04 0.74
C ILE A 130 14.48 10.48 -0.26
N LYS A 131 13.41 11.22 -0.56
CA LYS A 131 12.36 10.79 -1.50
C LYS A 131 12.92 10.69 -2.91
N LEU A 132 13.78 11.63 -3.28
CA LEU A 132 14.48 11.60 -4.56
C LEU A 132 15.43 10.40 -4.65
N ARG A 133 16.17 10.09 -3.58
CA ARG A 133 17.04 8.91 -3.52
C ARG A 133 16.27 7.60 -3.70
N ASP A 134 15.13 7.46 -3.02
CA ASP A 134 14.33 6.24 -3.06
C ASP A 134 13.75 6.01 -4.47
N ILE A 135 13.23 7.07 -5.10
CA ILE A 135 12.73 7.00 -6.49
C ILE A 135 13.84 6.81 -7.52
N LYS A 136 15.03 7.37 -7.32
CA LYS A 136 16.18 7.10 -8.19
C LYS A 136 16.48 5.60 -8.25
N LEU A 137 16.50 4.93 -7.10
CA LEU A 137 16.76 3.50 -7.02
C LEU A 137 15.68 2.69 -7.75
N ILE A 138 14.40 3.00 -7.48
CA ILE A 138 13.26 2.34 -8.14
C ILE A 138 13.33 2.55 -9.67
N CYS A 139 13.58 3.77 -10.11
CA CYS A 139 13.65 4.11 -11.53
C CYS A 139 14.80 3.36 -12.22
N ARG A 140 15.97 3.27 -11.58
CA ARG A 140 17.11 2.51 -12.09
C ARG A 140 16.79 1.04 -12.31
N ASN A 141 16.01 0.43 -11.41
CA ASN A 141 15.68 -0.99 -11.47
C ASN A 141 14.58 -1.29 -12.49
N LEU A 142 13.54 -0.45 -12.57
CA LEU A 142 12.40 -0.69 -13.44
C LEU A 142 12.60 -0.19 -14.88
N ASP A 143 13.30 0.92 -15.07
CA ASP A 143 13.36 1.62 -16.35
C ASP A 143 14.68 2.38 -16.52
N ARG A 144 15.71 1.63 -16.92
CA ARG A 144 17.06 2.17 -17.09
C ARG A 144 17.12 3.35 -18.06
N ASP A 145 16.34 3.30 -19.14
CA ASP A 145 16.25 4.38 -20.12
C ASP A 145 15.67 5.67 -19.50
N LEU A 146 14.64 5.54 -18.67
CA LEU A 146 14.05 6.67 -17.97
C LEU A 146 15.00 7.22 -16.90
N TYR A 147 15.70 6.33 -16.19
CA TYR A 147 16.71 6.70 -15.19
C TYR A 147 17.79 7.59 -15.81
N SER A 148 18.42 7.13 -16.90
CA SER A 148 19.48 7.90 -17.57
C SER A 148 18.99 9.25 -18.10
N ARG A 149 17.71 9.41 -18.44
CA ARG A 149 17.17 10.71 -18.91
C ARG A 149 16.98 11.73 -17.79
N PHE A 150 16.80 11.30 -16.55
CA PHE A 150 16.49 12.19 -15.44
C PHE A 150 17.64 12.39 -14.47
N PHE A 151 18.56 11.43 -14.37
CA PHE A 151 19.52 11.34 -13.27
C PHE A 151 20.98 11.17 -13.71
N GLU A 152 21.25 11.09 -15.01
CA GLU A 152 22.59 11.05 -15.62
C GLU A 152 22.72 12.18 -16.65
#